data_AF-A0A8T6BP25-F1
#
_entry.id   AF-A0A8T6BP25-F1
#
_cell.length_a   1.000
_cell.length_b   1.000
_cell.length_c   1.000
_cell.angle_alpha   90.00
_cell.angle_beta   90.00
_cell.angle_gamma   90.00
#
_symmetry.space_group_name_H-M   'P 1'
#
loop_
_entity.id
_entity.type
_entity.pdbx_description
1 polymer ?
#
loop_
_entity_poly.entity_id
_entity_poly.type
_entity_poly.pdbx_seq_one_letter_code
_entity_poly.pdbx_strand_id
1 'polypeptide(L)'
;IAHADYPGSEYLFGKEIAESELLWPVDRVQKSLNGELQQINGADYFIFGHMMFDNIQTFANQIYIDTGSPKSGRLSFYKIR
;
A
#
# COMPACT_ATOMS: atom_id res chain seq x y z
N ILE A 1 4.18 -1.09 7.27
CA ILE A 1 2.73 -1.41 7.14
C ILE A 1 1.97 -0.14 7.46
N ALA A 2 1.05 0.29 6.61
CA ALA A 2 0.20 1.48 6.82
C ALA A 2 -1.19 1.25 6.23
N HIS A 3 -2.14 2.14 6.49
CA HIS A 3 -3.52 1.96 6.02
C HIS A 3 -3.64 2.16 4.49
N ALA A 4 -3.22 3.30 3.96
CA ALA A 4 -3.38 3.65 2.54
C ALA A 4 -2.05 3.80 1.79
N ASP A 5 -1.11 4.57 2.34
CA ASP A 5 0.20 4.80 1.70
C ASP A 5 1.28 5.18 2.73
N TYR A 6 2.52 5.33 2.26
CA TYR A 6 3.60 6.06 2.93
C TYR A 6 4.07 7.21 2.02
N PRO A 7 4.12 8.48 2.49
CA PRO A 7 4.46 9.61 1.63
C PRO A 7 5.95 9.64 1.25
N GLY A 8 6.20 9.90 -0.04
CA GLY A 8 7.54 10.03 -0.61
C GLY A 8 8.13 8.74 -1.14
N SER A 9 9.44 8.73 -1.40
CA SER A 9 10.17 7.61 -2.00
C SER A 9 11.22 6.99 -1.07
N GLU A 10 11.33 7.45 0.18
CA GLU A 10 12.31 6.96 1.15
C GLU A 10 11.69 6.88 2.55
N TYR A 11 11.68 5.66 3.08
CA TYR A 11 11.26 5.35 4.44
C TYR A 11 12.39 5.61 5.43
N LEU A 12 12.03 6.27 6.53
CA LEU A 12 12.91 6.47 7.68
C LEU A 12 12.13 6.17 8.96
N PHE A 13 12.71 5.33 9.82
CA PHE A 13 12.11 5.01 11.11
C PHE A 13 12.01 6.27 11.99
N GLY A 14 10.83 6.49 12.57
CA GLY A 14 10.56 7.64 13.44
C GLY A 14 10.37 8.98 12.71
N LYS A 15 10.31 8.99 11.38
CA LYS A 15 9.97 10.20 10.62
C LYS A 15 8.55 10.65 10.99
N GLU A 16 8.41 11.93 11.35
CA GLU A 16 7.11 12.55 11.55
C GLU A 16 6.38 12.66 10.21
N ILE A 17 5.15 12.15 10.18
CA ILE A 17 4.29 12.11 9.01
C ILE A 17 2.88 12.49 9.47
N ALA A 18 2.21 13.34 8.70
CA ALA A 18 0.84 13.71 8.99
C ALA A 18 -0.08 12.49 8.80
N GLU A 19 -0.99 12.26 9.73
CA GLU A 19 -1.91 11.11 9.69
C GLU A 19 -2.70 11.04 8.38
N SER A 20 -3.10 12.19 7.85
CA SER A 20 -3.80 12.30 6.57
C SER A 20 -3.03 11.69 5.40
N GLU A 21 -1.69 11.70 5.44
CA GLU A 21 -0.83 11.13 4.39
C GLU A 21 -0.69 9.61 4.50
N LEU A 22 -1.12 9.00 5.60
CA LEU A 22 -1.10 7.56 5.80
C LEU A 22 -2.48 6.90 5.60
N LEU A 23 -3.56 7.67 5.78
CA LEU A 23 -4.94 7.15 5.84
C LEU A 23 -5.75 7.26 4.54
N TRP A 24 -5.42 8.18 3.64
CA TRP A 24 -6.31 8.52 2.51
C TRP A 24 -5.67 8.51 1.12
N PRO A 25 -4.35 8.65 0.92
CA PRO A 25 -3.80 8.76 -0.43
C PRO A 25 -4.04 7.51 -1.27
N VAL A 26 -4.44 7.75 -2.53
CA VAL A 26 -4.57 6.73 -3.58
C VAL A 26 -3.71 7.03 -4.80
N ASP A 27 -3.00 8.17 -4.82
CA ASP A 27 -2.26 8.64 -6.01
C ASP A 27 -1.18 7.65 -6.45
N ARG A 28 -0.42 7.07 -5.50
CA ARG A 28 0.64 6.09 -5.83
C ARG A 28 0.09 4.84 -6.48
N VAL A 29 -1.00 4.29 -5.95
CA VAL A 29 -1.62 3.09 -6.51
C VAL A 29 -2.28 3.38 -7.85
N GLN A 30 -2.87 4.56 -8.03
CA GLN A 30 -3.40 5.02 -9.33
C GLN A 30 -2.30 5.15 -10.39
N LYS A 31 -1.15 5.75 -10.05
CA LYS A 31 0.03 5.79 -10.93
C LYS A 31 0.53 4.40 -11.28
N SER A 32 0.59 3.51 -10.29
CA SER A 32 1.00 2.12 -10.51
C SER A 32 0.06 1.38 -11.46
N LEU A 33 -1.25 1.61 -11.36
CA LEU A 33 -2.26 1.08 -12.29
C LEU A 33 -2.10 1.64 -13.71
N ASN A 34 -1.53 2.84 -13.86
CA ASN A 34 -1.17 3.44 -15.14
C ASN A 34 0.21 2.99 -15.66
N GLY A 35 0.88 2.07 -14.97
CA GLY A 35 2.20 1.54 -15.34
C GLY A 35 3.40 2.33 -14.79
N GLU A 36 3.16 3.39 -14.00
CA GLU A 36 4.21 4.16 -13.34
C GLU A 36 4.60 3.50 -12.01
N LEU A 37 5.49 2.50 -12.09
CA LEU A 37 5.97 1.77 -10.92
C LEU A 37 7.14 2.50 -10.25
N GLN A 38 7.01 2.80 -8.96
CA GLN A 38 8.07 3.43 -8.17
C GLN A 38 8.27 2.70 -6.84
N GLN A 39 9.52 2.30 -6.58
CA GLN A 39 9.90 1.72 -5.29
C GLN A 39 9.92 2.79 -4.18
N ILE A 40 9.55 2.42 -2.97
CA ILE A 40 9.85 3.18 -1.76
C ILE A 40 11.11 2.57 -1.13
N ASN A 41 12.18 3.34 -1.02
CA ASN A 41 13.44 2.90 -0.42
C ASN A 41 13.34 2.81 1.11
N GLY A 42 14.30 2.15 1.75
CA GLY A 42 14.40 2.09 3.22
C GLY A 42 13.69 0.89 3.88
N ALA A 43 12.92 0.10 3.13
CA ALA A 43 12.40 -1.20 3.56
C ALA A 43 12.18 -2.13 2.36
N ASP A 44 12.16 -3.45 2.60
CA ASP A 44 11.95 -4.44 1.55
C ASP A 44 10.52 -4.40 1.01
N TYR A 45 9.52 -4.26 1.89
CA TYR A 45 8.10 -4.25 1.52
C TYR A 45 7.27 -3.25 2.31
N PHE A 46 6.28 -2.68 1.62
CA PHE A 46 5.23 -1.85 2.19
C PHE A 46 3.89 -2.55 1.98
N ILE A 47 3.16 -2.83 3.06
CA ILE A 47 1.85 -3.49 2.99
C ILE A 47 0.78 -2.46 3.30
N PHE A 48 -0.17 -2.32 2.39
CA PHE A 48 -1.26 -1.34 2.41
C PHE A 48 -2.63 -2.02 2.24
N GLY A 49 -3.66 -1.36 2.77
CA GLY A 49 -5.06 -1.66 2.49
C GLY A 49 -5.68 -0.51 1.69
N HIS A 50 -6.85 -0.04 2.14
CA HIS A 50 -7.59 1.12 1.66
C HIS A 50 -8.12 0.99 0.22
N MET A 51 -7.24 0.83 -0.76
CA MET A 51 -7.61 0.54 -2.14
C MET A 51 -7.94 -0.95 -2.29
N MET A 52 -9.19 -1.22 -2.64
CA MET A 52 -9.72 -2.58 -2.81
C MET A 52 -9.35 -3.18 -4.17
N PHE A 53 -8.96 -4.45 -4.17
CA PHE A 53 -8.65 -5.22 -5.38
C PHE A 53 -9.34 -6.59 -5.43
N ASP A 54 -9.52 -7.11 -6.64
CA ASP A 54 -10.03 -8.46 -6.87
C ASP A 54 -9.02 -9.55 -6.53
N ASN A 55 -7.76 -9.26 -6.22
CA ASN A 55 -6.78 -10.17 -5.62
C ASN A 55 -5.71 -9.34 -4.90
N ILE A 56 -4.85 -9.95 -4.09
CA ILE A 56 -3.67 -9.24 -3.56
C ILE A 56 -2.83 -8.76 -4.74
N GLN A 57 -2.54 -7.46 -4.78
CA GLN A 57 -1.74 -6.85 -5.84
C GLN A 57 -0.37 -6.46 -5.31
N THR A 58 0.63 -6.47 -6.18
CA THR A 58 1.97 -5.97 -5.87
C THR A 58 2.44 -5.05 -6.98
N PHE A 59 2.88 -3.85 -6.60
CA PHE A 59 3.44 -2.85 -7.49
C PHE A 59 4.79 -2.41 -6.91
N ALA A 60 5.87 -2.58 -7.66
CA ALA A 60 7.24 -2.45 -7.14
C ALA A 60 7.41 -3.22 -5.81
N ASN A 61 7.54 -2.52 -4.68
CA ASN A 61 7.61 -3.11 -3.34
C ASN A 61 6.41 -2.79 -2.44
N GLN A 62 5.29 -2.37 -3.02
CA GLN A 62 4.02 -2.12 -2.33
C GLN A 62 3.03 -3.25 -2.56
N ILE A 63 2.49 -3.82 -1.50
CA ILE A 63 1.59 -4.97 -1.47
C ILE A 63 0.23 -4.50 -0.97
N TYR A 64 -0.77 -4.56 -1.83
CA TYR A 64 -2.14 -4.16 -1.50
C TYR A 64 -2.96 -5.40 -1.16
N ILE A 65 -3.37 -5.51 0.09
CA ILE A 65 -4.04 -6.72 0.62
C ILE A 65 -5.54 -6.55 0.78
N ASP A 66 -6.08 -5.33 0.68
CA ASP A 66 -7.52 -5.12 0.79
C ASP A 66 -8.23 -5.74 -0.41
N THR A 67 -8.96 -6.83 -0.16
CA THR A 67 -9.73 -7.53 -1.17
C THR A 67 -11.24 -7.29 -1.07
N GLY A 68 -11.63 -6.20 -0.42
CA GLY A 68 -12.99 -5.72 -0.38
C GLY A 68 -13.93 -6.59 0.45
N SER A 69 -13.46 -7.15 1.58
CA SER A 69 -14.24 -8.04 2.46
C SER A 69 -15.69 -7.59 2.71
N PRO A 70 -15.98 -6.28 2.96
CA PRO A 70 -17.36 -5.82 3.17
C PRO A 70 -18.29 -6.05 1.96
N LYS A 71 -17.75 -6.13 0.74
CA LYS A 71 -18.51 -6.31 -0.51
C LYS A 71 -18.37 -7.73 -1.06
N SER A 72 -17.17 -8.30 -1.04
CA SER A 72 -16.84 -9.60 -1.65
C SER A 72 -16.97 -10.78 -0.68
N GLY A 73 -17.01 -10.52 0.64
CA GLY A 73 -16.88 -11.55 1.67
C GLY A 73 -15.46 -12.12 1.81
N ARG A 74 -14.50 -11.69 0.98
CA ARG A 74 -13.13 -12.21 1.00
C ARG A 74 -12.24 -11.39 1.92
N LEU A 75 -11.68 -12.05 2.94
CA LEU A 75 -10.63 -11.51 3.79
C LEU A 75 -9.26 -12.05 3.34
N SER A 76 -8.31 -11.16 3.10
CA SER A 76 -6.94 -11.52 2.70
C SER A 76 -6.03 -11.76 3.89
N PHE A 77 -5.12 -12.71 3.73
CA PHE A 77 -3.97 -12.91 4.62
C PHE A 77 -2.70 -12.92 3.79
N TYR A 78 -1.69 -12.17 4.23
CA TYR A 78 -0.37 -12.14 3.59
C TYR A 78 0.69 -12.65 4.57
N LYS A 79 1.35 -13.77 4.23
CA LYS A 79 2.41 -14.35 5.05
C LYS A 79 3.75 -13.74 4.66
N ILE A 80 4.34 -12.98 5.58
CA ILE A 80 5.72 -12.51 5.48
C ILE A 80 6.66 -13.68 5.82
N ARG A 81 7.75 -13.82 5.07
CA ARG A 81 8.79 -14.84 5.31
C ARG A 81 9.98 -14.23 6.02
#